data_AF-A0A7K2WKR4-F1
#
_entry.id   AF-A0A7K2WKR4-F1
#
_cell.length_a   1.000
_cell.length_b   1.000
_cell.length_c   1.000
_cell.angle_alpha   90.00
_cell.angle_beta   90.00
_cell.angle_gamma   90.00
#
_symmetry.space_group_name_H-M   'P 1'
#
loop_
_entity.id
_entity.type
_entity.pdbx_description
1 polymer ?
#
loop_
_entity_poly.entity_id
_entity_poly.type
_entity_poly.pdbx_seq_one_letter_code
_entity_poly.pdbx_strand_id
1 'polypeptide(L)'
;MTMARNRWPRVRSSETPVVAPDGTADQARIRPTELDECLRACAVHSGKLVAGLDRRRVELAEKLRHALATHALAESGTPARASSAGSAAAALLRRGTSAVGVSGPALGGDLLDALLAVGNKALECKYDDELKLALLISDTVLTARKNSRAGWRLRARTLEAFGNESAAIEAYDRYLALTDEDGFGVATRTAGLRAGRQYQAELLAQLKSERPRSALYSHGQPTDTWAEGLVLHDRGDWEQAELRLIGALLTMAGDGTPVPDIQDALAHYLDLRIAVNGGDASELRDLVGLYAEQRRNRMRGPVADPTYGGVEWLSLGEFRNQIAGKSICLIANSQSVGRGSIGREIDDYDLVVRFNSYKIDAPATGKRTDIHVSIHKHSFNWDQKVTTRLIFGGISGDWKHSVRNRLVPGAQTYLGDESLRWPLRNIGQIGASVWPSIPTSGFNMLWLLDFLDVSPRLDLIGFDFYESGAYRLQEAMRMPITSVHEYTTEKAWVMERAQSVNDTRISLR
;
A
#
# COMPACT_ATOMS: atom_id res chain seq x y z
N MET A 1 11.19 49.66 -26.05
CA MET A 1 11.92 48.53 -25.46
C MET A 1 11.04 47.29 -25.55
N THR A 2 11.57 46.28 -26.20
CA THR A 2 10.86 45.18 -26.87
C THR A 2 10.80 43.97 -25.94
N MET A 3 9.60 43.44 -25.65
CA MET A 3 9.44 42.16 -24.96
C MET A 3 9.53 41.02 -25.99
N ALA A 4 10.52 40.16 -25.82
CA ALA A 4 10.83 39.05 -26.70
C ALA A 4 9.75 37.97 -26.64
N ARG A 5 9.18 37.63 -27.80
CA ARG A 5 8.33 36.46 -28.03
C ARG A 5 9.21 35.22 -28.13
N ASN A 6 9.08 34.28 -27.19
CA ASN A 6 9.70 32.96 -27.32
C ASN A 6 8.95 32.12 -28.36
N ARG A 7 9.45 32.15 -29.60
CA ARG A 7 9.08 31.24 -30.70
C ARG A 7 9.71 29.87 -30.44
N TRP A 8 8.88 28.86 -30.19
CA TRP A 8 9.30 27.46 -30.31
C TRP A 8 9.42 27.09 -31.81
N PRO A 9 10.46 26.36 -32.23
CA PRO A 9 10.65 25.97 -33.63
C PRO A 9 9.65 24.88 -34.04
N ARG A 10 8.93 25.11 -35.15
CA ARG A 10 8.14 24.07 -35.84
C ARG A 10 9.08 22.98 -36.36
N VAL A 11 8.92 21.76 -35.84
CA VAL A 11 9.51 20.56 -36.43
C VAL A 11 8.75 20.24 -37.71
N ARG A 12 9.49 20.02 -38.80
CA ARG A 12 8.96 19.60 -40.11
C ARG A 12 8.28 18.24 -39.98
N SER A 13 7.11 18.13 -40.60
CA SER A 13 6.34 16.91 -40.83
C SER A 13 7.19 15.86 -41.56
N SER A 14 7.66 14.86 -40.82
CA SER A 14 7.95 13.53 -41.36
C SER A 14 6.75 12.65 -41.03
N GLU A 15 6.16 12.04 -42.05
CA GLU A 15 5.08 11.05 -41.92
C GLU A 15 5.45 9.98 -40.90
N THR A 16 4.79 10.02 -39.74
CA THR A 16 4.81 8.93 -38.77
C THR A 16 3.79 7.88 -39.22
N PRO A 17 4.13 6.58 -39.28
CA PRO A 17 3.13 5.56 -39.57
C PRO A 17 2.08 5.57 -38.47
N VAL A 18 0.82 5.58 -38.86
CA VAL A 18 -0.34 5.44 -37.97
C VAL A 18 -0.19 4.14 -37.19
N VAL A 19 0.10 4.24 -35.90
CA VAL A 19 0.03 3.11 -34.96
C VAL A 19 -1.43 2.94 -34.61
N ALA A 20 -2.03 1.82 -35.01
CA ALA A 20 -3.39 1.44 -34.68
C ALA A 20 -3.59 1.26 -33.16
N PRO A 21 -4.78 1.53 -32.61
CA PRO A 21 -5.07 1.48 -31.17
C PRO A 21 -5.27 0.06 -30.59
N ASP A 22 -4.77 -1.00 -31.24
CA ASP A 22 -5.04 -2.41 -30.87
C ASP A 22 -4.21 -2.96 -29.69
N GLY A 23 -3.51 -2.11 -28.95
CA GLY A 23 -2.47 -2.53 -27.99
C GLY A 23 -2.97 -3.32 -26.76
N THR A 24 -4.22 -3.16 -26.34
CA THR A 24 -4.72 -3.68 -25.05
C THR A 24 -5.36 -5.06 -25.18
N ALA A 25 -6.13 -5.31 -26.24
CA ALA A 25 -6.74 -6.60 -26.55
C ALA A 25 -5.69 -7.67 -26.91
N ASP A 26 -4.62 -7.26 -27.60
CA ASP A 26 -3.54 -8.14 -28.05
C ASP A 26 -2.59 -8.57 -26.91
N GLN A 27 -2.68 -7.94 -25.73
CA GLN A 27 -1.91 -8.33 -24.52
C GLN A 27 -2.63 -9.39 -23.67
N ALA A 28 -3.96 -9.52 -23.81
CA ALA A 28 -4.77 -10.41 -22.98
C ALA A 28 -4.51 -11.89 -23.27
N ARG A 29 -4.21 -12.25 -24.53
CA ARG A 29 -3.88 -13.62 -24.94
C ARG A 29 -2.39 -13.90 -24.76
N ILE A 30 -2.06 -15.12 -24.36
CA ILE A 30 -0.66 -15.60 -24.44
C ILE A 30 -0.30 -15.64 -25.92
N ARG A 31 0.76 -14.93 -26.29
CA ARG A 31 1.32 -15.08 -27.64
C ARG A 31 2.29 -16.26 -27.62
N PRO A 32 2.09 -17.28 -28.46
CA PRO A 32 3.10 -18.31 -28.63
C PRO A 32 4.42 -17.64 -29.03
N THR A 33 5.43 -17.72 -28.17
CA THR A 33 6.73 -17.09 -28.38
C THR A 33 7.81 -18.16 -28.32
N GLU A 34 8.58 -18.26 -29.39
CA GLU A 34 9.73 -19.17 -29.46
C GLU A 34 10.85 -18.69 -28.52
N LEU A 35 11.56 -19.64 -27.92
CA LEU A 35 12.63 -19.35 -26.96
C LEU A 35 13.72 -18.44 -27.57
N ASP A 36 14.07 -18.66 -28.83
CA ASP A 36 15.08 -17.87 -29.55
C ASP A 36 14.69 -16.40 -29.69
N GLU A 37 13.40 -16.11 -29.87
CA GLU A 37 12.90 -14.73 -29.96
C GLU A 37 13.04 -14.01 -28.62
N CYS A 38 12.67 -14.69 -27.53
CA CYS A 38 12.81 -14.19 -26.17
C CYS A 38 14.28 -13.91 -25.80
N LEU A 39 15.19 -14.83 -26.16
CA LEU A 39 16.62 -14.68 -25.91
C LEU A 39 17.23 -13.55 -26.74
N ARG A 40 16.81 -13.37 -28.00
CA ARG A 40 17.19 -12.20 -28.81
C ARG A 40 16.74 -10.90 -28.16
N ALA A 41 15.50 -10.83 -27.68
CA ALA A 41 15.01 -9.65 -26.96
C ALA A 41 15.83 -9.38 -25.68
N CYS A 42 16.14 -10.42 -24.89
CA CYS A 42 17.01 -10.31 -23.73
C CYS A 42 18.40 -9.76 -24.09
N ALA A 43 19.01 -10.23 -25.18
CA ALA A 43 20.31 -9.75 -25.65
C ALA A 43 20.26 -8.27 -26.07
N VAL A 44 19.23 -7.87 -26.82
CA VAL A 44 19.02 -6.47 -27.22
C VAL A 44 18.85 -5.57 -25.99
N HIS A 45 18.00 -5.96 -25.04
CA HIS A 45 17.81 -5.20 -23.80
C HIS A 45 19.09 -5.12 -22.96
N SER A 46 19.85 -6.21 -22.86
CA SER A 46 21.14 -6.23 -22.15
C SER A 46 22.12 -5.19 -22.72
N GLY A 47 22.18 -5.06 -24.06
CA GLY A 47 23.00 -4.06 -24.74
C GLY A 47 22.53 -2.61 -24.50
N LYS A 48 21.22 -2.37 -24.42
CA LYS A 48 20.66 -1.03 -24.15
C LYS A 48 20.96 -0.53 -22.73
N LEU A 49 21.09 -1.43 -21.76
CA LEU A 49 21.23 -1.07 -20.34
C LEU A 49 22.69 -0.81 -19.90
N VAL A 50 23.64 -0.87 -20.83
CA VAL A 50 25.05 -0.57 -20.57
C VAL A 50 25.20 0.93 -20.24
N ALA A 51 25.86 1.24 -19.12
CA ALA A 51 26.15 2.60 -18.63
C ALA A 51 24.95 3.41 -18.07
N GLY A 52 23.85 2.75 -17.69
CA GLY A 52 22.74 3.42 -16.98
C GLY A 52 23.09 3.80 -15.53
N LEU A 53 22.62 4.98 -15.08
CA LEU A 53 22.76 5.45 -13.69
C LEU A 53 21.71 4.84 -12.73
N ASP A 54 20.68 4.18 -13.25
CA ASP A 54 19.61 3.58 -12.45
C ASP A 54 20.02 2.20 -11.93
N ARG A 55 20.14 2.09 -10.60
CA ARG A 55 20.52 0.85 -9.89
C ARG A 55 19.65 -0.35 -10.28
N ARG A 56 18.33 -0.15 -10.50
CA ARG A 56 17.42 -1.25 -10.84
C ARG A 56 17.70 -1.81 -12.23
N ARG A 57 18.00 -0.92 -13.19
CA ARG A 57 18.39 -1.28 -14.55
C ARG A 57 19.77 -1.93 -14.60
N VAL A 58 20.70 -1.54 -13.73
CA VAL A 58 22.00 -2.23 -13.58
C VAL A 58 21.81 -3.66 -13.09
N GLU A 59 21.01 -3.85 -12.03
CA GLU A 59 20.69 -5.19 -11.52
C GLU A 59 19.95 -6.05 -12.58
N LEU A 60 19.07 -5.44 -13.39
CA LEU A 60 18.43 -6.12 -14.53
C LEU A 60 19.46 -6.55 -15.59
N ALA A 61 20.40 -5.68 -15.95
CA ALA A 61 21.46 -5.99 -16.91
C ALA A 61 22.34 -7.17 -16.44
N GLU A 62 22.58 -7.31 -15.14
CA GLU A 62 23.27 -8.48 -14.57
C GLU A 62 22.45 -9.76 -14.73
N LYS A 63 21.14 -9.74 -14.43
CA LYS A 63 20.26 -10.90 -14.62
C LYS A 63 20.16 -11.30 -16.09
N LEU A 64 20.10 -10.32 -17.00
CA LEU A 64 20.09 -10.57 -18.44
C LEU A 64 21.39 -11.25 -18.91
N ARG A 65 22.55 -10.75 -18.47
CA ARG A 65 23.84 -11.38 -18.77
C ARG A 65 23.94 -12.80 -18.22
N HIS A 66 23.43 -13.03 -17.01
CA HIS A 66 23.38 -14.36 -16.42
C HIS A 66 22.50 -15.31 -17.24
N ALA A 67 21.28 -14.92 -17.61
CA ALA A 67 20.39 -15.76 -18.42
C ALA A 67 20.98 -16.12 -19.79
N LEU A 68 21.62 -15.16 -20.46
CA LEU A 68 22.29 -15.38 -21.74
C LEU A 68 23.51 -16.30 -21.60
N ALA A 69 24.29 -16.17 -20.52
CA ALA A 69 25.41 -17.06 -20.23
C ALA A 69 24.95 -18.50 -19.93
N THR A 70 23.89 -18.65 -19.12
CA THR A 70 23.28 -19.95 -18.83
C THR A 70 22.81 -20.66 -20.10
N HIS A 71 22.20 -19.92 -21.04
CA HIS A 71 21.83 -20.47 -22.35
C HIS A 71 23.05 -20.90 -23.18
N ALA A 72 24.09 -20.06 -23.28
CA ALA A 72 25.30 -20.38 -24.03
C ALA A 72 26.03 -21.62 -23.48
N LEU A 73 26.04 -21.81 -22.15
CA LEU A 73 26.60 -23.00 -21.51
C LEU A 73 25.77 -24.26 -21.82
N ALA A 74 24.44 -24.14 -21.84
CA ALA A 74 23.56 -25.24 -22.21
C ALA A 74 23.72 -25.66 -23.67
N GLU A 75 23.93 -24.72 -24.60
CA GLU A 75 24.23 -25.04 -26.00
C GLU A 75 25.61 -25.71 -26.16
N SER A 76 26.62 -25.24 -25.41
CA SER A 76 28.00 -25.76 -25.47
C SER A 76 28.17 -27.16 -24.87
N GLY A 77 27.23 -27.60 -24.02
CA GLY A 77 27.19 -28.96 -23.45
C GLY A 77 26.60 -30.02 -24.39
N THR A 78 26.07 -29.61 -25.54
CA THR A 78 25.66 -30.51 -26.63
C THR A 78 26.90 -30.77 -27.50
N PRO A 79 27.35 -32.02 -27.74
CA PRO A 79 28.58 -32.25 -28.47
C PRO A 79 28.40 -31.85 -29.94
N ALA A 80 28.84 -30.65 -30.31
CA ALA A 80 28.92 -30.21 -31.70
C ALA A 80 30.35 -29.80 -32.06
N ARG A 81 30.81 -30.36 -33.19
CA ARG A 81 32.12 -30.20 -33.80
C ARG A 81 32.62 -28.76 -33.79
N ALA A 82 33.91 -28.65 -33.49
CA ALA A 82 34.70 -27.44 -33.40
C ALA A 82 34.41 -26.40 -34.50
N SER A 83 34.17 -25.16 -34.08
CA SER A 83 34.63 -23.98 -34.82
C SER A 83 34.86 -22.79 -33.87
N SER A 84 35.87 -22.02 -34.25
CA SER A 84 36.68 -21.03 -33.54
C SER A 84 36.00 -19.97 -32.67
N ALA A 85 36.76 -19.56 -31.65
CA ALA A 85 36.52 -18.48 -30.71
C ALA A 85 36.21 -17.12 -31.37
N GLY A 86 35.09 -16.53 -30.95
CA GLY A 86 34.71 -15.14 -31.19
C GLY A 86 33.47 -14.79 -30.36
N SER A 87 33.52 -13.64 -29.66
CA SER A 87 32.52 -13.12 -28.70
C SER A 87 31.06 -13.53 -28.97
N ALA A 88 30.45 -14.20 -27.98
CA ALA A 88 29.09 -14.74 -28.01
C ALA A 88 28.00 -13.70 -28.32
N ALA A 89 28.23 -12.42 -27.97
CA ALA A 89 27.29 -11.34 -28.25
C ALA A 89 27.24 -10.96 -29.75
N ALA A 90 28.33 -11.16 -30.49
CA ALA A 90 28.43 -10.83 -31.91
C ALA A 90 28.02 -11.99 -32.84
N ALA A 91 27.92 -13.22 -32.31
CA ALA A 91 27.51 -14.40 -33.06
C ALA A 91 25.99 -14.48 -33.26
N LEU A 92 25.21 -14.00 -32.27
CA LEU A 92 23.73 -13.98 -32.31
C LEU A 92 23.16 -12.98 -33.32
N LEU A 93 23.89 -11.91 -33.64
CA LEU A 93 23.44 -10.89 -34.61
C LEU A 93 23.61 -11.31 -36.09
N ARG A 94 24.26 -12.44 -36.39
CA ARG A 94 24.65 -12.82 -37.77
C ARG A 94 23.94 -14.01 -38.40
N ARG A 95 23.07 -14.74 -37.69
CA ARG A 95 22.31 -15.85 -38.31
C ARG A 95 20.92 -15.43 -38.74
N GLY A 96 20.86 -14.75 -39.88
CA GLY A 96 19.65 -14.62 -40.69
C GLY A 96 19.63 -15.69 -41.77
N THR A 97 18.46 -16.26 -42.05
CA THR A 97 18.13 -17.16 -43.17
C THR A 97 18.65 -18.61 -43.11
N SER A 98 17.84 -19.50 -42.52
CA SER A 98 17.44 -20.79 -43.12
C SER A 98 16.35 -21.43 -42.26
N ALA A 99 15.30 -21.91 -42.91
CA ALA A 99 14.09 -22.43 -42.30
C ALA A 99 14.04 -23.97 -42.29
N VAL A 100 13.15 -24.48 -41.42
CA VAL A 100 12.50 -25.81 -41.36
C VAL A 100 13.29 -26.94 -40.67
N GLY A 101 12.77 -27.38 -39.52
CA GLY A 101 13.09 -28.70 -38.92
C GLY A 101 12.99 -28.78 -37.40
N VAL A 102 11.79 -29.08 -36.91
CA VAL A 102 11.39 -29.53 -35.56
C VAL A 102 12.52 -30.00 -34.63
N SER A 103 12.80 -29.19 -33.59
CA SER A 103 13.08 -29.52 -32.18
C SER A 103 13.88 -28.36 -31.54
N GLY A 104 13.18 -27.27 -31.20
CA GLY A 104 13.80 -26.20 -30.41
C GLY A 104 14.28 -26.77 -29.07
N PRO A 105 15.41 -26.29 -28.52
CA PRO A 105 15.93 -26.79 -27.25
C PRO A 105 14.86 -26.61 -26.17
N ALA A 106 14.47 -27.72 -25.53
CA ALA A 106 13.50 -27.69 -24.45
C ALA A 106 13.99 -26.73 -23.35
N LEU A 107 13.12 -25.88 -22.84
CA LEU A 107 13.45 -24.92 -21.80
C LEU A 107 13.89 -25.67 -20.53
N GLY A 108 15.21 -25.77 -20.34
CA GLY A 108 15.84 -26.40 -19.17
C GLY A 108 15.51 -25.68 -17.87
N GLY A 109 15.64 -26.37 -16.73
CA GLY A 109 15.33 -25.82 -15.40
C GLY A 109 16.10 -24.53 -15.08
N ASP A 110 17.42 -24.56 -15.26
CA ASP A 110 18.28 -23.41 -14.93
C ASP A 110 17.99 -22.19 -15.82
N LEU A 111 17.69 -22.41 -17.10
CA LEU A 111 17.34 -21.33 -18.02
C LEU A 111 15.94 -20.76 -17.70
N LEU A 112 14.98 -21.62 -17.33
CA LEU A 112 13.68 -21.18 -16.85
C LEU A 112 13.82 -20.26 -15.63
N ASP A 113 14.60 -20.68 -14.62
CA ASP A 113 14.80 -19.90 -13.40
C ASP A 113 15.50 -18.57 -13.69
N ALA A 114 16.51 -18.58 -14.57
CA ALA A 114 17.18 -17.37 -15.01
C ALA A 114 16.23 -16.41 -15.74
N LEU A 115 15.39 -16.90 -16.66
CA LEU A 115 14.39 -16.10 -17.35
C LEU A 115 13.35 -15.53 -16.39
N LEU A 116 12.84 -16.33 -15.44
CA LEU A 116 11.93 -15.85 -14.41
C LEU A 116 12.57 -14.77 -13.54
N ALA A 117 13.87 -14.89 -13.23
CA ALA A 117 14.59 -13.85 -12.48
C ALA A 117 14.68 -12.55 -13.28
N VAL A 118 14.96 -12.63 -14.59
CA VAL A 118 14.94 -11.47 -15.51
C VAL A 118 13.55 -10.85 -15.54
N GLY A 119 12.50 -11.64 -15.76
CA GLY A 119 11.12 -11.15 -15.87
C GLY A 119 10.66 -10.46 -14.59
N ASN A 120 10.91 -11.04 -13.42
CA ASN A 120 10.61 -10.39 -12.14
C ASN A 120 11.38 -9.08 -11.97
N LYS A 121 12.66 -9.04 -12.39
CA LYS A 121 13.47 -7.84 -12.25
C LYS A 121 13.06 -6.73 -13.22
N ALA A 122 12.68 -7.10 -14.45
CA ALA A 122 12.17 -6.19 -15.45
C ALA A 122 10.86 -5.54 -14.97
N LEU A 123 9.96 -6.31 -14.35
CA LEU A 123 8.76 -5.80 -13.70
C LEU A 123 9.06 -4.77 -12.60
N GLU A 124 10.09 -4.98 -11.77
CA GLU A 124 10.50 -4.03 -10.72
C GLU A 124 11.03 -2.68 -11.25
N CYS A 125 11.50 -2.66 -12.50
CA CYS A 125 12.02 -1.45 -13.13
C CYS A 125 10.89 -0.45 -13.47
N LYS A 126 9.66 -0.93 -13.72
CA LYS A 126 8.45 -0.11 -13.97
C LYS A 126 8.53 0.83 -15.19
N TYR A 127 9.39 0.52 -16.15
CA TYR A 127 9.47 1.21 -17.43
C TYR A 127 8.80 0.37 -18.52
N ASP A 128 8.18 1.00 -19.52
CA ASP A 128 7.39 0.31 -20.55
C ASP A 128 8.17 -0.76 -21.31
N ASP A 129 9.41 -0.46 -21.69
CA ASP A 129 10.31 -1.37 -22.41
C ASP A 129 10.58 -2.64 -21.59
N GLU A 130 10.87 -2.49 -20.30
CA GLU A 130 11.09 -3.58 -19.37
C GLU A 130 9.80 -4.35 -19.03
N LEU A 131 8.65 -3.68 -18.94
CA LEU A 131 7.36 -4.36 -18.76
C LEU A 131 7.02 -5.22 -19.98
N LYS A 132 7.28 -4.73 -21.20
CA LYS A 132 7.11 -5.51 -22.45
C LYS A 132 8.02 -6.73 -22.46
N LEU A 133 9.27 -6.57 -22.01
CA LEU A 133 10.19 -7.70 -21.85
C LEU A 133 9.69 -8.72 -20.83
N ALA A 134 9.17 -8.27 -19.67
CA ALA A 134 8.61 -9.16 -18.66
C ALA A 134 7.40 -9.95 -19.19
N LEU A 135 6.54 -9.31 -20.02
CA LEU A 135 5.40 -9.96 -20.64
C LEU A 135 5.85 -11.02 -21.64
N LEU A 136 6.79 -10.68 -22.52
CA LEU A 136 7.39 -11.59 -23.49
C LEU A 136 7.97 -12.84 -22.80
N ILE A 137 8.76 -12.63 -21.74
CA ILE A 137 9.34 -13.73 -20.94
C ILE A 137 8.24 -14.61 -20.35
N SER A 138 7.20 -14.02 -19.76
CA SER A 138 6.09 -14.79 -19.19
C SER A 138 5.37 -15.63 -20.25
N ASP A 139 5.23 -15.11 -21.46
CA ASP A 139 4.61 -15.81 -22.60
C ASP A 139 5.49 -16.93 -23.13
N THR A 140 6.81 -16.72 -23.23
CA THR A 140 7.76 -17.80 -23.55
C THR A 140 7.70 -18.93 -22.53
N VAL A 141 7.70 -18.58 -21.23
CA VAL A 141 7.61 -19.57 -20.14
C VAL A 141 6.31 -20.35 -20.22
N LEU A 142 5.18 -19.69 -20.44
CA LEU A 142 3.86 -20.35 -20.51
C LEU A 142 3.65 -21.11 -21.82
N THR A 143 4.31 -20.70 -22.91
CA THR A 143 4.37 -21.46 -24.17
C THR A 143 5.11 -22.78 -23.96
N ALA A 144 6.28 -22.73 -23.31
CA ALA A 144 7.08 -23.92 -23.03
C ALA A 144 6.49 -24.80 -21.90
N ARG A 145 5.87 -24.19 -20.88
CA ARG A 145 5.32 -24.85 -19.69
C ARG A 145 3.99 -24.22 -19.27
N LYS A 146 2.90 -24.69 -19.86
CA LYS A 146 1.53 -24.18 -19.64
C LYS A 146 1.07 -24.18 -18.18
N ASN A 147 1.59 -25.08 -17.34
CA ASN A 147 1.24 -25.20 -15.92
C ASN A 147 2.30 -24.56 -14.99
N SER A 148 3.14 -23.65 -15.50
CA SER A 148 4.13 -22.95 -14.68
C SER A 148 3.44 -21.96 -13.74
N ARG A 149 3.35 -22.30 -12.44
CA ARG A 149 2.85 -21.40 -11.38
C ARG A 149 3.56 -20.06 -11.39
N ALA A 150 4.90 -20.08 -11.45
CA ALA A 150 5.72 -18.87 -11.48
C ALA A 150 5.50 -18.05 -12.75
N GLY A 151 5.27 -18.71 -13.89
CA GLY A 151 4.93 -18.06 -15.17
C GLY A 151 3.60 -17.32 -15.11
N TRP A 152 2.54 -17.98 -14.61
CA TRP A 152 1.22 -17.35 -14.44
C TRP A 152 1.25 -16.18 -13.48
N ARG A 153 1.96 -16.31 -12.35
CA ARG A 153 2.12 -15.21 -11.38
C ARG A 153 2.89 -14.03 -11.96
N LEU A 154 3.96 -14.28 -12.72
CA LEU A 154 4.70 -13.22 -13.41
C LEU A 154 3.80 -12.51 -14.44
N ARG A 155 3.10 -13.27 -15.28
CA ARG A 155 2.17 -12.72 -16.28
C ARG A 155 1.10 -11.85 -15.63
N ALA A 156 0.47 -12.32 -14.57
CA ALA A 156 -0.57 -11.58 -13.86
C ALA A 156 -0.08 -10.23 -13.31
N ARG A 157 1.07 -10.22 -12.61
CA ARG A 157 1.67 -8.99 -12.08
C ARG A 157 2.09 -8.02 -13.17
N THR A 158 2.57 -8.52 -14.30
CA THR A 158 2.95 -7.70 -15.45
C THR A 158 1.72 -7.07 -16.11
N LEU A 159 0.65 -7.83 -16.35
CA LEU A 159 -0.61 -7.31 -16.88
C LEU A 159 -1.25 -6.28 -15.95
N GLU A 160 -1.16 -6.51 -14.64
CA GLU A 160 -1.59 -5.56 -13.63
C GLU A 160 -0.77 -4.25 -13.69
N ALA A 161 0.55 -4.34 -13.87
CA ALA A 161 1.40 -3.17 -14.04
C ALA A 161 1.10 -2.39 -15.34
N PHE A 162 0.70 -3.09 -16.41
CA PHE A 162 0.16 -2.47 -17.63
C PHE A 162 -1.24 -1.87 -17.45
N GLY A 163 -1.91 -2.09 -16.32
CA GLY A 163 -3.28 -1.66 -16.09
C GLY A 163 -4.34 -2.52 -16.78
N ASN A 164 -3.99 -3.67 -17.35
CA ASN A 164 -4.94 -4.61 -17.94
C ASN A 164 -5.52 -5.53 -16.85
N GLU A 165 -6.41 -4.95 -16.04
CA GLU A 165 -6.98 -5.59 -14.84
C GLU A 165 -7.73 -6.90 -15.14
N SER A 166 -8.50 -6.95 -16.23
CA SER A 166 -9.27 -8.16 -16.58
C SER A 166 -8.33 -9.34 -16.87
N ALA A 167 -7.33 -9.13 -17.72
CA ALA A 167 -6.36 -10.17 -18.04
C ALA A 167 -5.48 -10.53 -16.84
N ALA A 168 -5.18 -9.57 -15.96
CA ALA A 168 -4.47 -9.83 -14.71
C ALA A 168 -5.26 -10.76 -13.76
N ILE A 169 -6.56 -10.49 -13.57
CA ILE A 169 -7.46 -11.34 -12.77
C ILE A 169 -7.48 -12.77 -13.34
N GLU A 170 -7.67 -12.92 -14.65
CA GLU A 170 -7.67 -14.24 -15.29
C GLU A 170 -6.34 -14.99 -15.07
N ALA A 171 -5.21 -14.31 -15.22
CA ALA A 171 -3.89 -14.92 -14.99
C ALA A 171 -3.67 -15.28 -13.51
N TYR A 172 -4.15 -14.47 -12.56
CA TYR A 172 -4.13 -14.80 -11.13
C TYR A 172 -5.03 -16.01 -10.80
N ASP A 173 -6.22 -16.11 -11.40
CA ASP A 173 -7.10 -17.27 -11.23
C ASP A 173 -6.45 -18.56 -11.74
N ARG A 174 -5.73 -18.49 -12.88
CA ARG A 174 -4.94 -19.62 -13.39
C ARG A 174 -3.82 -20.02 -12.45
N TYR A 175 -3.14 -19.04 -11.82
CA TYR A 175 -2.15 -19.33 -10.79
C TYR A 175 -2.78 -20.02 -9.56
N LEU A 176 -3.90 -19.49 -9.06
CA LEU A 176 -4.62 -20.04 -7.91
C LEU A 176 -5.12 -21.47 -8.16
N ALA A 177 -5.60 -21.76 -9.37
CA ALA A 177 -6.02 -23.11 -9.77
C ALA A 177 -4.88 -24.14 -9.78
N LEU A 178 -3.62 -23.70 -9.73
CA LEU A 178 -2.44 -24.55 -9.73
C LEU A 178 -1.77 -24.68 -8.35
N THR A 179 -2.29 -24.03 -7.29
CA THR A 179 -1.67 -24.00 -5.96
C THR A 179 -2.71 -24.26 -4.86
N ASP A 180 -2.36 -25.12 -3.90
CA ASP A 180 -3.21 -25.40 -2.73
C ASP A 180 -3.01 -24.38 -1.60
N GLU A 181 -1.84 -23.73 -1.57
CA GLU A 181 -1.50 -22.68 -0.61
C GLU A 181 -1.30 -21.34 -1.33
N ASP A 182 -1.96 -20.29 -0.83
CA ASP A 182 -1.79 -18.90 -1.29
C ASP A 182 -0.76 -18.15 -0.43
N GLY A 183 0.50 -18.59 -0.49
CA GLY A 183 1.60 -17.97 0.26
C GLY A 183 1.92 -16.52 -0.14
N PHE A 184 1.33 -16.01 -1.22
CA PHE A 184 1.55 -14.65 -1.72
C PHE A 184 0.32 -13.74 -1.58
N GLY A 185 -0.78 -14.21 -0.99
CA GLY A 185 -2.01 -13.43 -0.82
C GLY A 185 -2.69 -13.03 -2.14
N VAL A 186 -2.50 -13.82 -3.19
CA VAL A 186 -3.06 -13.59 -4.53
C VAL A 186 -4.59 -13.63 -4.52
N ALA A 187 -5.23 -14.51 -3.74
CA ALA A 187 -6.69 -14.58 -3.64
C ALA A 187 -7.27 -13.25 -3.11
N THR A 188 -6.64 -12.69 -2.09
CA THR A 188 -7.01 -11.38 -1.53
C THR A 188 -6.76 -10.27 -2.54
N ARG A 189 -5.63 -10.31 -3.26
CA ARG A 189 -5.33 -9.34 -4.32
C ARG A 189 -6.40 -9.36 -5.42
N THR A 190 -6.73 -10.54 -5.94
CA THR A 190 -7.72 -10.74 -7.01
C THR A 190 -9.11 -10.28 -6.57
N ALA A 191 -9.52 -10.57 -5.34
CA ALA A 191 -10.79 -10.09 -4.80
C ALA A 191 -10.86 -8.55 -4.80
N GLY A 192 -9.75 -7.87 -4.53
CA GLY A 192 -9.68 -6.41 -4.49
C GLY A 192 -9.75 -5.78 -5.87
N LEU A 193 -9.10 -6.41 -6.85
CA LEU A 193 -9.23 -6.01 -8.25
C LEU A 193 -10.68 -6.16 -8.73
N ARG A 194 -11.36 -7.28 -8.40
CA ARG A 194 -12.78 -7.48 -8.73
C ARG A 194 -13.70 -6.46 -8.07
N ALA A 195 -13.53 -6.22 -6.78
CA ALA A 195 -14.31 -5.20 -6.06
C ALA A 195 -14.04 -3.79 -6.62
N GLY A 196 -12.77 -3.47 -6.93
CA GLY A 196 -12.39 -2.22 -7.58
C GLY A 196 -13.07 -2.03 -8.93
N ARG A 197 -13.09 -3.07 -9.76
CA ARG A 197 -13.81 -3.08 -11.04
C ARG A 197 -15.31 -2.85 -10.86
N GLN A 198 -15.92 -3.48 -9.87
CA GLN A 198 -17.34 -3.32 -9.57
C GLN A 198 -17.66 -1.87 -9.19
N TYR A 199 -16.93 -1.28 -8.24
CA TYR A 199 -17.14 0.11 -7.84
C TYR A 199 -16.90 1.10 -8.98
N GLN A 200 -15.95 0.83 -9.89
CA GLN A 200 -15.78 1.64 -11.10
C GLN A 200 -17.02 1.56 -12.00
N ALA A 201 -17.56 0.37 -12.21
CA ALA A 201 -18.74 0.18 -13.04
C ALA A 201 -19.97 0.87 -12.43
N GLU A 202 -20.15 0.77 -11.10
CA GLU A 202 -21.20 1.48 -10.37
C GLU A 202 -21.06 3.00 -10.49
N LEU A 203 -19.86 3.54 -10.32
CA LEU A 203 -19.57 4.97 -10.49
C LEU A 203 -19.94 5.43 -11.90
N LEU A 204 -19.47 4.73 -12.94
CA LEU A 204 -19.75 5.09 -14.32
C LEU A 204 -21.24 4.95 -14.68
N ALA A 205 -21.92 3.94 -14.14
CA ALA A 205 -23.37 3.78 -14.29
C ALA A 205 -24.13 4.95 -13.64
N GLN A 206 -23.70 5.40 -12.46
CA GLN A 206 -24.26 6.57 -11.80
C GLN A 206 -24.06 7.84 -12.64
N LEU A 207 -22.84 8.10 -13.13
CA LEU A 207 -22.57 9.26 -14.01
C LEU A 207 -23.45 9.24 -15.26
N LYS A 208 -23.60 8.07 -15.89
CA LYS A 208 -24.48 7.90 -17.05
C LYS A 208 -25.96 8.15 -16.71
N SER A 209 -26.40 7.74 -15.53
CA SER A 209 -27.77 7.97 -15.06
C SER A 209 -28.03 9.46 -14.78
N GLU A 210 -27.10 10.15 -14.13
CA GLU A 210 -27.17 11.59 -13.85
C GLU A 210 -27.14 12.44 -15.13
N ARG A 211 -26.44 11.94 -16.16
CA ARG A 211 -26.28 12.60 -17.47
C ARG A 211 -26.48 11.65 -18.64
N PRO A 212 -27.73 11.26 -18.97
CA PRO A 212 -27.99 10.27 -20.02
C PRO A 212 -27.49 10.69 -21.41
N ARG A 213 -27.47 11.99 -21.70
CA ARG A 213 -26.97 12.54 -22.98
C ARG A 213 -25.46 12.35 -23.19
N SER A 214 -24.70 12.02 -22.16
CA SER A 214 -23.26 11.73 -22.27
C SER A 214 -22.97 10.53 -23.18
N ALA A 215 -23.93 9.60 -23.29
CA ALA A 215 -23.84 8.44 -24.17
C ALA A 215 -23.73 8.80 -25.67
N LEU A 216 -24.15 10.01 -26.08
CA LEU A 216 -23.97 10.47 -27.46
C LEU A 216 -22.50 10.68 -27.82
N TYR A 217 -21.65 10.89 -26.81
CA TYR A 217 -20.22 11.15 -26.95
C TYR A 217 -19.37 9.91 -26.67
N SER A 218 -19.98 8.73 -26.45
CA SER A 218 -19.25 7.50 -26.11
C SER A 218 -18.80 6.67 -27.33
N HIS A 219 -18.73 7.27 -28.53
CA HIS A 219 -18.45 6.58 -29.79
C HIS A 219 -17.20 7.10 -30.54
N GLY A 220 -16.51 8.12 -29.99
CA GLY A 220 -15.30 8.72 -30.58
C GLY A 220 -14.02 8.30 -29.87
N GLN A 221 -12.87 8.78 -30.34
CA GLN A 221 -11.59 8.61 -29.65
C GLN A 221 -11.66 9.28 -28.27
N PRO A 222 -11.43 8.55 -27.16
CA PRO A 222 -11.63 9.11 -25.82
C PRO A 222 -10.78 10.35 -25.54
N THR A 223 -9.54 10.39 -26.06
CA THR A 223 -8.62 11.51 -25.89
C THR A 223 -9.14 12.78 -26.57
N ASP A 224 -9.72 12.64 -27.76
CA ASP A 224 -10.22 13.78 -28.54
C ASP A 224 -11.50 14.31 -27.88
N THR A 225 -12.43 13.42 -27.54
CA THR A 225 -13.67 13.77 -26.82
C THR A 225 -13.35 14.43 -25.47
N TRP A 226 -12.36 13.92 -24.74
CA TRP A 226 -11.90 14.52 -23.48
C TRP A 226 -11.33 15.93 -23.71
N ALA A 227 -10.46 16.10 -24.70
CA ALA A 227 -9.87 17.39 -25.04
C ALA A 227 -10.94 18.42 -25.45
N GLU A 228 -11.95 18.02 -26.23
CA GLU A 228 -13.10 18.87 -26.56
C GLU A 228 -13.87 19.29 -25.31
N GLY A 229 -14.07 18.36 -24.36
CA GLY A 229 -14.68 18.65 -23.06
C GLY A 229 -13.92 19.71 -22.28
N LEU A 230 -12.59 19.61 -22.20
CA LEU A 230 -11.74 20.60 -21.53
C LEU A 230 -11.81 21.98 -22.22
N VAL A 231 -11.80 22.03 -23.55
CA VAL A 231 -11.94 23.30 -24.30
C VAL A 231 -13.28 23.98 -24.01
N LEU A 232 -14.36 23.22 -23.85
CA LEU A 232 -15.67 23.75 -23.49
C LEU A 232 -15.71 24.24 -22.04
N HIS A 233 -15.10 23.48 -21.12
CA HIS A 233 -14.95 23.89 -19.73
C HIS A 233 -14.20 25.24 -19.63
N ASP A 234 -13.09 25.39 -20.35
CA ASP A 234 -12.29 26.63 -20.36
C ASP A 234 -13.05 27.84 -20.93
N ARG A 235 -14.09 27.59 -21.73
CA ARG A 235 -15.02 28.62 -22.25
C ARG A 235 -16.18 28.90 -21.31
N GLY A 236 -16.28 28.19 -20.19
CA GLY A 236 -17.38 28.29 -19.21
C GLY A 236 -18.63 27.49 -19.58
N ASP A 237 -18.60 26.67 -20.64
CA ASP A 237 -19.72 25.83 -21.05
C ASP A 237 -19.67 24.47 -20.36
N TRP A 238 -19.94 24.48 -19.04
CA TRP A 238 -19.87 23.28 -18.21
C TRP A 238 -20.87 22.20 -18.65
N GLU A 239 -22.09 22.59 -19.03
CA GLU A 239 -23.13 21.62 -19.41
C GLU A 239 -22.68 20.77 -20.60
N GLN A 240 -22.08 21.39 -21.62
CA GLN A 240 -21.55 20.65 -22.77
C GLN A 240 -20.24 19.93 -22.46
N ALA A 241 -19.38 20.52 -21.63
CA ALA A 241 -18.13 19.90 -21.19
C ALA A 241 -18.39 18.58 -20.43
N GLU A 242 -19.28 18.61 -19.44
CA GLU A 242 -19.61 17.47 -18.57
C GLU A 242 -20.08 16.26 -19.40
N LEU A 243 -20.93 16.47 -20.41
CA LEU A 243 -21.40 15.40 -21.29
C LEU A 243 -20.26 14.70 -22.06
N ARG A 244 -19.25 15.45 -22.51
CA ARG A 244 -18.11 14.93 -23.27
C ARG A 244 -17.10 14.25 -22.36
N LEU A 245 -16.82 14.82 -21.20
CA LEU A 245 -15.94 14.21 -20.20
C LEU A 245 -16.51 12.86 -19.71
N ILE A 246 -17.81 12.79 -19.39
CA ILE A 246 -18.47 11.53 -19.05
C ILE A 246 -18.48 10.58 -20.24
N GLY A 247 -18.79 11.06 -21.45
CA GLY A 247 -18.77 10.25 -22.68
C GLY A 247 -17.41 9.59 -22.91
N ALA A 248 -16.33 10.34 -22.77
CA ALA A 248 -14.96 9.85 -22.86
C ALA A 248 -14.65 8.79 -21.78
N LEU A 249 -15.04 9.01 -20.52
CA LEU A 249 -14.88 8.03 -19.44
C LEU A 249 -15.60 6.71 -19.73
N LEU A 250 -16.82 6.79 -20.28
CA LEU A 250 -17.58 5.61 -20.67
C LEU A 250 -16.88 4.84 -21.79
N THR A 251 -16.32 5.53 -22.80
CA THR A 251 -15.53 4.89 -23.86
C THR A 251 -14.23 4.29 -23.33
N MET A 252 -13.48 5.02 -22.48
CA MET A 252 -12.24 4.50 -21.88
C MET A 252 -12.48 3.17 -21.15
N ALA A 253 -13.59 3.07 -20.40
CA ALA A 253 -13.96 1.85 -19.70
C ALA A 253 -14.38 0.70 -20.63
N GLY A 254 -14.88 1.00 -21.83
CA GLY A 254 -15.28 0.02 -22.85
C GLY A 254 -14.11 -0.50 -23.70
N ASP A 255 -13.14 0.36 -24.01
CA ASP A 255 -12.09 0.09 -25.01
C ASP A 255 -10.80 -0.52 -24.42
N GLY A 256 -10.87 -1.04 -23.19
CA GLY A 256 -9.73 -1.67 -22.53
C GLY A 256 -8.59 -0.69 -22.20
N THR A 257 -8.90 0.60 -22.03
CA THR A 257 -7.95 1.61 -21.57
C THR A 257 -7.31 1.15 -20.24
N PRO A 258 -6.00 1.32 -20.04
CA PRO A 258 -5.35 0.98 -18.78
C PRO A 258 -6.08 1.59 -17.58
N VAL A 259 -6.31 0.78 -16.54
CA VAL A 259 -7.00 1.23 -15.32
C VAL A 259 -6.40 2.51 -14.71
N PRO A 260 -5.07 2.70 -14.62
CA PRO A 260 -4.49 3.94 -14.11
C PRO A 260 -4.96 5.19 -14.88
N ASP A 261 -5.02 5.11 -16.21
CA ASP A 261 -5.44 6.24 -17.05
C ASP A 261 -6.92 6.59 -16.81
N ILE A 262 -7.77 5.59 -16.63
CA ILE A 262 -9.18 5.79 -16.25
C ILE A 262 -9.27 6.44 -14.86
N GLN A 263 -8.44 6.01 -13.90
CA GLN A 263 -8.43 6.55 -12.54
C GLN A 263 -7.95 8.01 -12.49
N ASP A 264 -6.99 8.37 -13.33
CA ASP A 264 -6.49 9.73 -13.46
C ASP A 264 -7.51 10.63 -14.14
N ALA A 265 -8.17 10.13 -15.21
CA ALA A 265 -9.28 10.83 -15.83
C ALA A 265 -10.46 11.03 -14.86
N LEU A 266 -10.84 10.01 -14.09
CA LEU A 266 -11.89 10.12 -13.06
C LEU A 266 -11.53 11.14 -11.98
N ALA A 267 -10.28 11.13 -11.49
CA ALA A 267 -9.81 12.10 -10.51
C ALA A 267 -9.94 13.54 -11.06
N HIS A 268 -9.43 13.75 -12.27
CA HIS A 268 -9.49 15.05 -12.93
C HIS A 268 -10.93 15.51 -13.15
N TYR A 269 -11.83 14.62 -13.58
CA TYR A 269 -13.25 14.94 -13.71
C TYR A 269 -13.88 15.39 -12.38
N LEU A 270 -13.61 14.65 -11.29
CA LEU A 270 -14.13 15.00 -9.96
C LEU A 270 -13.60 16.35 -9.49
N ASP A 271 -12.31 16.63 -9.71
CA ASP A 271 -11.70 17.92 -9.37
C ASP A 271 -12.37 19.08 -10.13
N LEU A 272 -12.63 18.91 -11.44
CA LEU A 272 -13.35 19.90 -12.25
C LEU A 272 -14.78 20.13 -11.72
N ARG A 273 -15.50 19.06 -11.40
CA ARG A 273 -16.88 19.15 -10.90
C ARG A 273 -16.97 19.82 -9.53
N ILE A 274 -16.01 19.54 -8.63
CA ILE A 274 -15.89 20.22 -7.34
C ILE A 274 -15.58 21.71 -7.54
N ALA A 275 -14.67 22.05 -8.45
CA ALA A 275 -14.30 23.43 -8.72
C ALA A 275 -15.48 24.26 -9.26
N VAL A 276 -16.29 23.69 -10.17
CA VAL A 276 -17.52 24.32 -10.69
C VAL A 276 -18.53 24.60 -9.59
N ASN A 277 -18.60 23.74 -8.57
CA ASN A 277 -19.47 23.90 -7.40
C ASN A 277 -18.85 24.76 -6.28
N GLY A 278 -17.87 25.60 -6.60
CA GLY A 278 -17.24 26.51 -5.63
C GLY A 278 -16.47 25.79 -4.51
N GLY A 279 -16.08 24.54 -4.73
CA GLY A 279 -15.38 23.70 -3.74
C GLY A 279 -16.29 22.84 -2.87
N ASP A 280 -17.62 22.91 -3.02
CA ASP A 280 -18.54 22.04 -2.29
C ASP A 280 -18.66 20.65 -2.95
N ALA A 281 -18.19 19.63 -2.24
CA ALA A 281 -18.25 18.23 -2.66
C ALA A 281 -19.47 17.48 -2.08
N SER A 282 -20.37 18.15 -1.36
CA SER A 282 -21.49 17.51 -0.66
C SER A 282 -22.41 16.73 -1.60
N GLU A 283 -22.72 17.29 -2.78
CA GLU A 283 -23.52 16.64 -3.82
C GLU A 283 -22.79 15.48 -4.52
N LEU A 284 -21.46 15.42 -4.40
CA LEU A 284 -20.60 14.40 -5.00
C LEU A 284 -20.22 13.30 -4.02
N ARG A 285 -20.76 13.32 -2.79
CA ARG A 285 -20.38 12.42 -1.70
C ARG A 285 -20.39 10.95 -2.15
N ASP A 286 -21.44 10.53 -2.85
CA ASP A 286 -21.60 9.14 -3.27
C ASP A 286 -20.58 8.79 -4.36
N LEU A 287 -20.36 9.67 -5.35
CA LEU A 287 -19.37 9.48 -6.42
C LEU A 287 -17.94 9.44 -5.88
N VAL A 288 -17.60 10.36 -4.97
CA VAL A 288 -16.30 10.39 -4.27
C VAL A 288 -16.14 9.14 -3.42
N GLY A 289 -17.22 8.67 -2.78
CA GLY A 289 -17.26 7.41 -2.04
C GLY A 289 -16.92 6.20 -2.92
N LEU A 290 -17.59 6.07 -4.07
CA LEU A 290 -17.35 5.01 -5.04
C LEU A 290 -15.92 5.08 -5.61
N TYR A 291 -15.43 6.28 -5.95
CA TYR A 291 -14.05 6.48 -6.42
C TYR A 291 -13.02 6.07 -5.35
N ALA A 292 -13.26 6.46 -4.10
CA ALA A 292 -12.39 6.10 -2.98
C ALA A 292 -12.42 4.59 -2.70
N GLU A 293 -13.59 3.94 -2.71
CA GLU A 293 -13.69 2.48 -2.54
C GLU A 293 -13.00 1.73 -3.67
N GLN A 294 -13.20 2.14 -4.92
CA GLN A 294 -12.54 1.58 -6.08
C GLN A 294 -11.00 1.62 -5.93
N ARG A 295 -10.44 2.79 -5.59
CA ARG A 295 -8.99 2.96 -5.39
C ARG A 295 -8.46 2.16 -4.20
N ARG A 296 -9.20 2.12 -3.09
CA ARG A 296 -8.81 1.35 -1.89
C ARG A 296 -8.72 -0.15 -2.18
N ASN A 297 -9.77 -0.72 -2.76
CA ASN A 297 -9.84 -2.15 -3.04
C ASN A 297 -8.72 -2.60 -4.00
N ARG A 298 -8.39 -1.79 -5.02
CA ARG A 298 -7.26 -2.05 -5.92
C ARG A 298 -5.89 -1.91 -5.29
N MET A 299 -5.72 -1.00 -4.34
CA MET A 299 -4.42 -0.87 -3.67
C MET A 299 -4.19 -1.99 -2.65
N ARG A 300 -5.24 -2.50 -2.01
CA ARG A 300 -5.10 -3.31 -0.77
C ARG A 300 -5.71 -4.70 -0.80
N GLY A 301 -6.55 -5.03 -1.77
CA GLY A 301 -7.50 -6.14 -1.57
C GLY A 301 -8.76 -5.64 -0.85
N PRO A 302 -9.84 -6.45 -0.79
CA PRO A 302 -10.95 -6.22 0.10
C PRO A 302 -10.47 -6.64 1.49
N VAL A 303 -9.74 -5.74 2.15
CA VAL A 303 -9.44 -5.91 3.57
C VAL A 303 -10.76 -5.66 4.29
N ALA A 304 -11.23 -6.64 5.07
CA ALA A 304 -12.30 -6.38 6.03
C ALA A 304 -11.84 -5.19 6.84
N ASP A 305 -12.53 -4.04 6.67
CA ASP A 305 -12.09 -2.81 7.30
C ASP A 305 -11.96 -3.11 8.81
N PRO A 306 -10.77 -2.92 9.41
CA PRO A 306 -10.53 -3.34 10.78
C PRO A 306 -11.46 -2.64 11.77
N THR A 307 -12.21 -1.61 11.32
CA THR A 307 -13.26 -0.94 12.08
C THR A 307 -14.69 -1.46 11.81
N TYR A 308 -14.88 -2.35 10.84
CA TYR A 308 -16.18 -2.95 10.47
C TYR A 308 -16.21 -4.48 10.59
N GLY A 309 -15.12 -5.12 11.06
CA GLY A 309 -14.96 -6.57 11.17
C GLY A 309 -15.00 -7.14 12.60
N GLY A 310 -15.99 -6.76 13.41
CA GLY A 310 -16.18 -7.34 14.75
C GLY A 310 -15.47 -6.63 15.90
N VAL A 311 -15.15 -5.34 15.72
CA VAL A 311 -14.67 -4.43 16.78
C VAL A 311 -15.82 -3.55 17.22
N GLU A 312 -16.01 -3.41 18.53
CA GLU A 312 -16.98 -2.48 19.12
C GLU A 312 -16.30 -1.14 19.43
N TRP A 313 -16.89 -0.05 18.95
CA TRP A 313 -16.38 1.29 19.21
C TRP A 313 -16.77 1.74 20.61
N LEU A 314 -15.83 2.39 21.31
CA LEU A 314 -16.06 3.00 22.62
C LEU A 314 -15.96 4.51 22.52
N SER A 315 -17.06 5.16 22.83
CA SER A 315 -17.10 6.56 23.22
C SER A 315 -16.54 6.75 24.64
N LEU A 316 -16.33 8.02 25.02
CA LEU A 316 -15.92 8.38 26.39
C LEU A 316 -16.81 7.77 27.48
N GLY A 317 -18.13 7.79 27.29
CA GLY A 317 -19.10 7.28 28.25
C GLY A 317 -19.04 5.75 28.40
N GLU A 318 -18.91 5.04 27.28
CA GLU A 318 -18.78 3.58 27.30
C GLU A 318 -17.45 3.14 27.91
N PHE A 319 -16.36 3.84 27.59
CA PHE A 319 -15.07 3.60 28.21
C PHE A 319 -15.14 3.82 29.73
N ARG A 320 -15.76 4.91 30.21
CA ARG A 320 -16.01 5.16 31.64
C ARG A 320 -16.73 3.98 32.29
N ASN A 321 -17.78 3.47 31.66
CA ASN A 321 -18.55 2.35 32.21
C ASN A 321 -17.73 1.06 32.28
N GLN A 322 -16.83 0.81 31.31
CA GLN A 322 -15.97 -0.38 31.32
C GLN A 322 -14.96 -0.40 32.48
N ILE A 323 -14.50 0.78 32.92
CA ILE A 323 -13.44 0.91 33.92
C ILE A 323 -13.96 1.23 35.34
N ALA A 324 -15.24 1.57 35.47
CA ALA A 324 -15.82 1.97 36.75
C ALA A 324 -15.74 0.84 37.79
N GLY A 325 -15.34 1.21 39.02
CA GLY A 325 -15.20 0.28 40.15
C GLY A 325 -13.99 -0.65 40.08
N LYS A 326 -13.20 -0.63 39.00
CA LYS A 326 -12.05 -1.52 38.78
C LYS A 326 -10.75 -0.91 39.27
N SER A 327 -9.89 -1.73 39.85
CA SER A 327 -8.50 -1.41 40.13
C SER A 327 -7.68 -1.39 38.84
N ILE A 328 -6.88 -0.34 38.64
CA ILE A 328 -6.11 -0.15 37.42
C ILE A 328 -4.63 0.06 37.75
N CYS A 329 -3.75 -0.66 37.03
CA CYS A 329 -2.34 -0.31 37.00
C CYS A 329 -1.88 0.11 35.59
N LEU A 330 -1.05 1.15 35.53
CA LEU A 330 -0.35 1.58 34.33
C LEU A 330 1.10 1.15 34.43
N ILE A 331 1.63 0.51 33.39
CA ILE A 331 3.01 0.00 33.40
C ILE A 331 3.85 0.83 32.44
N ALA A 332 4.85 1.52 32.97
CA ALA A 332 5.80 2.29 32.16
C ALA A 332 6.71 1.38 31.34
N ASN A 333 7.28 1.94 30.27
CA ASN A 333 8.32 1.29 29.46
C ASN A 333 9.72 1.69 29.95
N SER A 334 9.95 1.67 31.26
CA SER A 334 11.21 2.06 31.90
C SER A 334 12.02 0.83 32.34
N GLN A 335 13.35 0.98 32.38
CA GLN A 335 14.26 -0.11 32.77
C GLN A 335 14.08 -0.55 34.23
N SER A 336 13.60 0.34 35.10
CA SER A 336 13.31 0.06 36.50
C SER A 336 12.30 -1.09 36.66
N VAL A 337 11.27 -1.16 35.82
CA VAL A 337 10.31 -2.28 35.82
C VAL A 337 11.03 -3.61 35.54
N GLY A 338 11.90 -3.64 34.53
CA GLY A 338 12.62 -4.85 34.12
C GLY A 338 13.63 -5.39 35.14
N ARG A 339 13.94 -4.63 36.21
CA ARG A 339 14.80 -5.07 37.32
C ARG A 339 14.01 -5.65 38.50
N GLY A 340 12.70 -5.44 38.52
CA GLY A 340 11.81 -5.90 39.60
C GLY A 340 11.29 -7.32 39.40
N SER A 341 10.49 -7.78 40.37
CA SER A 341 9.83 -9.09 40.35
C SER A 341 8.37 -9.01 40.80
N ILE A 342 7.67 -7.94 40.39
CA ILE A 342 6.30 -7.61 40.82
C ILE A 342 5.24 -8.08 39.82
N GLY A 343 5.61 -8.92 38.85
CA GLY A 343 4.72 -9.32 37.76
C GLY A 343 3.45 -10.02 38.21
N ARG A 344 3.52 -10.79 39.30
CA ARG A 344 2.32 -11.40 39.91
C ARG A 344 1.37 -10.35 40.48
N GLU A 345 1.91 -9.37 41.21
CA GLU A 345 1.09 -8.28 41.77
C GLU A 345 0.43 -7.43 40.67
N ILE A 346 1.12 -7.24 39.55
CA ILE A 346 0.56 -6.55 38.37
C ILE A 346 -0.64 -7.33 37.82
N ASP A 347 -0.52 -8.65 37.69
CA ASP A 347 -1.58 -9.48 37.13
C ASP A 347 -2.81 -9.61 38.06
N ASP A 348 -2.68 -9.21 39.34
CA ASP A 348 -3.76 -9.20 40.34
C ASP A 348 -4.69 -7.96 40.23
N TYR A 349 -4.37 -6.96 39.40
CA TYR A 349 -5.28 -5.83 39.13
C TYR A 349 -6.44 -6.27 38.22
N ASP A 350 -7.58 -5.58 38.33
CA ASP A 350 -8.70 -5.82 37.43
C ASP A 350 -8.34 -5.46 35.98
N LEU A 351 -7.63 -4.34 35.79
CA LEU A 351 -7.18 -3.86 34.48
C LEU A 351 -5.69 -3.50 34.47
N VAL A 352 -4.97 -4.08 33.53
CA VAL A 352 -3.55 -3.80 33.26
C VAL A 352 -3.41 -2.98 31.98
N VAL A 353 -2.85 -1.79 32.10
CA VAL A 353 -2.64 -0.84 30.99
C VAL A 353 -1.17 -0.80 30.58
N ARG A 354 -0.92 -0.96 29.27
CA ARG A 354 0.44 -0.87 28.69
C ARG A 354 0.50 0.09 27.52
N PHE A 355 1.72 0.54 27.21
CA PHE A 355 1.95 1.60 26.24
C PHE A 355 2.81 1.16 25.06
N ASN A 356 2.38 1.47 23.85
CA ASN A 356 3.20 1.42 22.63
C ASN A 356 3.95 0.07 22.49
N SER A 357 5.28 0.13 22.43
CA SER A 357 6.17 -1.02 22.28
C SER A 357 6.55 -1.68 23.61
N TYR A 358 5.57 -1.90 24.50
CA TYR A 358 5.81 -2.60 25.76
C TYR A 358 6.40 -3.99 25.52
N LYS A 359 7.20 -4.46 26.48
CA LYS A 359 7.76 -5.80 26.50
C LYS A 359 7.09 -6.60 27.62
N ILE A 360 6.71 -7.85 27.33
CA ILE A 360 6.27 -8.80 28.35
C ILE A 360 7.48 -9.57 28.86
N ASP A 361 7.68 -9.50 30.17
CA ASP A 361 8.66 -10.24 30.94
C ASP A 361 7.97 -10.70 32.22
N ALA A 362 7.40 -11.90 32.20
CA ALA A 362 6.39 -12.32 33.17
C ALA A 362 6.77 -12.10 34.66
N PRO A 363 8.00 -12.40 35.12
CA PRO A 363 8.40 -12.12 36.49
C PRO A 363 8.38 -10.63 36.86
N ALA A 364 8.77 -9.75 35.94
CA ALA A 364 8.95 -8.33 36.20
C ALA A 364 7.70 -7.51 35.88
N THR A 365 7.07 -7.80 34.74
CA THR A 365 6.00 -6.98 34.17
C THR A 365 4.63 -7.62 34.25
N GLY A 366 4.51 -8.88 34.67
CA GLY A 366 3.27 -9.67 34.52
C GLY A 366 3.03 -10.10 33.07
N LYS A 367 1.96 -10.84 32.84
CA LYS A 367 1.57 -11.38 31.51
C LYS A 367 0.36 -10.68 30.91
N ARG A 368 -0.50 -10.06 31.72
CA ARG A 368 -1.77 -9.49 31.26
C ARG A 368 -1.59 -8.14 30.58
N THR A 369 -2.45 -7.89 29.60
CA THR A 369 -2.64 -6.58 28.96
C THR A 369 -4.12 -6.46 28.59
N ASP A 370 -4.90 -5.80 29.42
CA ASP A 370 -6.34 -5.63 29.17
C ASP A 370 -6.58 -4.40 28.28
N ILE A 371 -5.82 -3.32 28.53
CA ILE A 371 -5.87 -2.08 27.76
C ILE A 371 -4.49 -1.80 27.16
N HIS A 372 -4.41 -1.70 25.83
CA HIS A 372 -3.21 -1.19 25.17
C HIS A 372 -3.45 0.21 24.62
N VAL A 373 -2.66 1.15 25.10
CA VAL A 373 -2.61 2.54 24.65
C VAL A 373 -1.44 2.72 23.69
N SER A 374 -1.69 3.22 22.49
CA SER A 374 -0.65 3.39 21.47
C SER A 374 -0.78 4.74 20.77
N ILE A 375 0.33 5.33 20.32
CA ILE A 375 0.29 6.46 19.38
C ILE A 375 0.09 5.94 17.95
N HIS A 376 -0.74 6.63 17.18
CA HIS A 376 -1.06 6.26 15.79
C HIS A 376 0.16 6.23 14.84
N LYS A 377 1.28 6.86 15.22
CA LYS A 377 2.49 7.02 14.39
C LYS A 377 3.26 5.71 14.15
N HIS A 378 3.09 4.69 14.98
CA HIS A 378 3.70 3.37 14.79
C HIS A 378 2.74 2.25 15.22
N SER A 379 3.02 1.00 14.85
CA SER A 379 2.12 -0.13 15.06
C SER A 379 2.67 -1.24 15.97
N PHE A 380 3.62 -0.93 16.85
CA PHE A 380 4.15 -1.91 17.80
C PHE A 380 3.03 -2.48 18.67
N ASN A 381 2.96 -3.80 18.80
CA ASN A 381 1.93 -4.53 19.54
C ASN A 381 0.49 -4.29 19.05
N TRP A 382 0.27 -3.93 17.78
CA TRP A 382 -1.08 -3.81 17.19
C TRP A 382 -1.70 -5.15 16.81
N ASP A 383 -0.87 -6.16 16.62
CA ASP A 383 -1.22 -7.56 16.37
C ASP A 383 -1.51 -8.35 17.66
N GLN A 384 -1.04 -7.85 18.81
CA GLN A 384 -1.25 -8.50 20.11
C GLN A 384 -2.71 -8.42 20.54
N LYS A 385 -3.23 -9.53 21.05
CA LYS A 385 -4.61 -9.65 21.55
C LYS A 385 -4.77 -8.84 22.83
N VAL A 386 -5.74 -7.93 22.83
CA VAL A 386 -6.14 -7.13 23.99
C VAL A 386 -7.66 -6.98 24.04
N THR A 387 -8.22 -6.66 25.20
CA THR A 387 -9.65 -6.37 25.30
C THR A 387 -9.96 -5.01 24.67
N THR A 388 -9.25 -3.97 25.11
CA THR A 388 -9.49 -2.59 24.65
C THR A 388 -8.22 -1.97 24.10
N ARG A 389 -8.33 -1.32 22.95
CA ARG A 389 -7.24 -0.57 22.32
C ARG A 389 -7.59 0.90 22.21
N LEU A 390 -6.74 1.76 22.77
CA LEU A 390 -6.87 3.21 22.64
C LEU A 390 -5.71 3.73 21.79
N ILE A 391 -6.04 4.33 20.66
CA ILE A 391 -5.05 4.91 19.75
C ILE A 391 -5.10 6.43 19.86
N PHE A 392 -4.00 7.05 20.25
CA PHE A 392 -3.91 8.50 20.37
C PHE A 392 -3.29 9.14 19.14
N GLY A 393 -3.74 10.34 18.81
CA GLY A 393 -3.22 11.13 17.70
C GLY A 393 -3.67 12.59 17.77
N GLY A 394 -2.87 13.50 17.22
CA GLY A 394 -3.16 14.94 17.28
C GLY A 394 -4.04 15.46 16.15
N ILE A 395 -3.86 14.89 14.95
CA ILE A 395 -4.56 15.29 13.73
C ILE A 395 -5.60 14.22 13.39
N SER A 396 -6.87 14.62 13.23
CA SER A 396 -8.00 13.70 12.99
C SER A 396 -7.79 12.85 11.74
N GLY A 397 -7.46 13.49 10.60
CA GLY A 397 -7.25 12.80 9.32
C GLY A 397 -6.15 11.74 9.41
N ASP A 398 -4.98 12.09 9.94
CA ASP A 398 -3.86 11.16 10.08
C ASP A 398 -4.15 10.00 11.03
N TRP A 399 -4.90 10.27 12.10
CA TRP A 399 -5.34 9.24 13.03
C TRP A 399 -6.31 8.27 12.36
N LYS A 400 -7.37 8.77 11.69
CA LYS A 400 -8.34 7.95 10.95
C LYS A 400 -7.62 7.08 9.93
N HIS A 401 -6.69 7.68 9.20
CA HIS A 401 -5.84 6.98 8.25
C HIS A 401 -5.02 5.87 8.92
N SER A 402 -4.37 6.15 10.05
CA SER A 402 -3.51 5.18 10.74
C SER A 402 -4.30 4.00 11.31
N VAL A 403 -5.40 4.29 12.01
CA VAL A 403 -6.31 3.29 12.59
C VAL A 403 -6.82 2.35 11.51
N ARG A 404 -7.33 2.92 10.41
CA ARG A 404 -7.86 2.16 9.28
C ARG A 404 -6.82 1.29 8.58
N ASN A 405 -5.55 1.70 8.58
CA ASN A 405 -4.52 1.05 7.76
C ASN A 405 -3.62 0.09 8.52
N ARG A 406 -3.58 0.20 9.85
CA ARG A 406 -2.60 -0.50 10.67
C ARG A 406 -3.23 -1.42 11.70
N LEU A 407 -4.51 -1.25 12.02
CA LEU A 407 -5.20 -2.15 12.94
C LEU A 407 -5.28 -3.56 12.34
N VAL A 408 -5.08 -4.54 13.21
CA VAL A 408 -5.18 -5.95 12.87
C VAL A 408 -6.58 -6.43 13.25
N PRO A 409 -7.38 -6.95 12.29
CA PRO A 409 -8.69 -7.50 12.58
C PRO A 409 -8.64 -8.57 13.68
N GLY A 410 -9.55 -8.48 14.64
CA GLY A 410 -9.63 -9.39 15.77
C GLY A 410 -8.54 -9.24 16.84
N ALA A 411 -7.56 -8.34 16.69
CA ALA A 411 -6.54 -8.12 17.74
C ALA A 411 -7.09 -7.36 18.97
N GLN A 412 -8.25 -6.73 18.84
CA GLN A 412 -8.97 -6.06 19.91
C GLN A 412 -10.46 -6.39 19.84
N THR A 413 -11.12 -6.42 20.99
CA THR A 413 -12.59 -6.46 21.07
C THR A 413 -13.15 -5.05 20.95
N TYR A 414 -12.56 -4.10 21.67
CA TYR A 414 -12.99 -2.71 21.72
C TYR A 414 -11.94 -1.74 21.19
N LEU A 415 -12.38 -0.67 20.53
CA LEU A 415 -11.54 0.41 20.02
C LEU A 415 -12.09 1.77 20.42
N GLY A 416 -11.24 2.63 20.99
CA GLY A 416 -11.63 4.00 21.31
C GLY A 416 -11.95 4.82 20.05
N ASP A 417 -13.08 5.53 20.07
CA ASP A 417 -13.52 6.39 18.98
C ASP A 417 -12.73 7.73 18.93
N GLU A 418 -13.17 8.63 18.05
CA GLU A 418 -12.51 9.93 17.88
C GLU A 418 -12.58 10.81 19.14
N SER A 419 -13.55 10.61 20.04
CA SER A 419 -13.65 11.35 21.30
C SER A 419 -12.48 11.03 22.24
N LEU A 420 -11.97 9.80 22.20
CA LEU A 420 -10.86 9.31 23.03
C LEU A 420 -9.48 9.53 22.41
N ARG A 421 -9.42 10.09 21.20
CA ARG A 421 -8.18 10.23 20.41
C ARG A 421 -7.12 11.13 21.05
N TRP A 422 -7.52 12.17 21.78
CA TRP A 422 -6.57 13.13 22.37
C TRP A 422 -7.09 13.68 23.70
N PRO A 423 -7.11 12.88 24.78
CA PRO A 423 -7.83 13.21 26.01
C PRO A 423 -7.57 14.62 26.56
N LEU A 424 -6.30 15.00 26.75
CA LEU A 424 -5.95 16.31 27.30
C LEU A 424 -6.51 17.48 26.46
N ARG A 425 -6.48 17.34 25.13
CA ARG A 425 -6.90 18.42 24.21
C ARG A 425 -8.38 18.40 23.91
N ASN A 426 -8.95 17.23 23.62
CA ASN A 426 -10.33 17.10 23.15
C ASN A 426 -11.33 17.05 24.30
N ILE A 427 -10.99 16.38 25.39
CA ILE A 427 -11.87 16.23 26.55
C ILE A 427 -11.58 17.34 27.55
N GLY A 428 -10.29 17.52 27.89
CA GLY A 428 -9.86 18.54 28.84
C GLY A 428 -9.94 19.96 28.31
N GLN A 429 -10.00 20.14 26.98
CA GLN A 429 -9.96 21.46 26.32
C GLN A 429 -8.73 22.30 26.75
N ILE A 430 -7.64 21.64 27.15
CA ILE A 430 -6.41 22.29 27.58
C ILE A 430 -5.60 22.62 26.32
N GLY A 431 -5.53 23.90 25.96
CA GLY A 431 -4.79 24.38 24.80
C GLY A 431 -3.26 24.36 24.96
N ALA A 432 -2.56 24.61 23.87
CA ALA A 432 -1.09 24.74 23.86
C ALA A 432 -0.57 25.95 24.65
N SER A 433 -1.42 26.93 24.97
CA SER A 433 -1.06 28.05 25.85
C SER A 433 -0.87 27.62 27.31
N VAL A 434 -1.62 26.61 27.77
CA VAL A 434 -1.59 26.11 29.15
C VAL A 434 -0.62 24.95 29.28
N TRP A 435 -0.62 24.06 28.29
CA TRP A 435 0.30 22.92 28.23
C TRP A 435 0.98 22.92 26.85
N PRO A 436 2.14 23.56 26.68
CA PRO A 436 2.75 23.75 25.36
C PRO A 436 3.25 22.47 24.71
N SER A 437 3.76 21.53 25.52
CA SER A 437 4.32 20.28 25.03
C SER A 437 3.26 19.32 24.49
N ILE A 438 3.66 18.39 23.62
CA ILE A 438 2.76 17.31 23.21
C ILE A 438 2.71 16.31 24.38
N PRO A 439 1.54 16.00 24.96
CA PRO A 439 1.47 15.03 26.05
C PRO A 439 1.81 13.62 25.58
N THR A 440 2.51 12.86 26.42
CA THR A 440 2.86 11.46 26.15
C THR A 440 1.61 10.58 26.12
N SER A 441 1.71 9.38 25.54
CA SER A 441 0.64 8.37 25.63
C SER A 441 0.33 7.98 27.07
N GLY A 442 1.38 7.90 27.91
CA GLY A 442 1.24 7.64 29.35
C GLY A 442 0.42 8.72 30.04
N PHE A 443 0.77 9.99 29.80
CA PHE A 443 0.10 11.12 30.42
C PHE A 443 -1.33 11.32 29.92
N ASN A 444 -1.60 11.16 28.62
CA ASN A 444 -2.99 11.24 28.12
C ASN A 444 -3.89 10.18 28.76
N MET A 445 -3.39 8.95 28.91
CA MET A 445 -4.14 7.88 29.57
C MET A 445 -4.35 8.19 31.05
N LEU A 446 -3.30 8.64 31.73
CA LEU A 446 -3.37 8.99 33.14
C LEU A 446 -4.36 10.12 33.40
N TRP A 447 -4.26 11.19 32.62
CA TRP A 447 -5.19 12.33 32.68
C TRP A 447 -6.63 11.88 32.43
N LEU A 448 -6.86 10.98 31.45
CA LEU A 448 -8.19 10.45 31.17
C LEU A 448 -8.76 9.68 32.37
N LEU A 449 -7.96 8.83 33.00
CA LEU A 449 -8.39 8.05 34.18
C LEU A 449 -8.65 8.93 35.40
N ASP A 450 -7.83 9.96 35.60
CA ASP A 450 -8.04 10.96 36.65
C ASP A 450 -9.33 11.75 36.41
N PHE A 451 -9.51 12.25 35.18
CA PHE A 451 -10.70 13.00 34.77
C PHE A 451 -12.00 12.21 34.93
N LEU A 452 -11.98 10.92 34.60
CA LEU A 452 -13.16 10.08 34.73
C LEU A 452 -13.51 9.75 36.18
N ASP A 453 -12.50 9.67 37.06
CA ASP A 453 -12.62 9.47 38.51
C ASP A 453 -13.62 8.37 38.92
N VAL A 454 -13.51 7.20 38.28
CA VAL A 454 -14.39 6.04 38.55
C VAL A 454 -13.67 4.80 39.06
N SER A 455 -12.34 4.83 39.11
CA SER A 455 -11.52 3.70 39.54
C SER A 455 -11.07 3.92 40.98
N PRO A 456 -11.45 3.05 41.93
CA PRO A 456 -11.14 3.21 43.35
C PRO A 456 -9.66 3.05 43.65
N ARG A 457 -8.90 2.43 42.74
CA ARG A 457 -7.46 2.24 42.86
C ARG A 457 -6.77 2.54 41.53
N LEU A 458 -5.78 3.42 41.56
CA LEU A 458 -4.99 3.80 40.38
C LEU A 458 -3.50 3.89 40.72
N ASP A 459 -2.75 2.89 40.24
CA ASP A 459 -1.33 2.74 40.51
C ASP A 459 -0.48 2.88 39.22
N LEU A 460 0.61 3.63 39.32
CA LEU A 460 1.60 3.78 38.26
C LEU A 460 2.83 2.96 38.61
N ILE A 461 3.16 1.99 37.76
CA ILE A 461 4.26 1.03 37.98
C ILE A 461 5.45 1.40 37.08
N GLY A 462 6.58 1.70 37.72
CA GLY A 462 7.84 2.07 37.06
C GLY A 462 7.86 3.43 36.39
N PHE A 463 6.97 4.35 36.76
CA PHE A 463 6.97 5.71 36.22
C PHE A 463 8.13 6.54 36.80
N ASP A 464 9.32 6.34 36.24
CA ASP A 464 10.55 7.10 36.56
C ASP A 464 10.89 8.13 35.47
N PHE A 465 9.95 8.40 34.56
CA PHE A 465 10.10 9.39 33.49
C PHE A 465 11.34 9.17 32.62
N TYR A 466 11.71 7.89 32.43
CA TYR A 466 12.88 7.42 31.68
C TYR A 466 14.24 7.75 32.31
N GLU A 467 14.29 8.10 33.60
CA GLU A 467 15.54 8.26 34.33
C GLU A 467 16.39 6.98 34.31
N SER A 468 15.76 5.80 34.32
CA SER A 468 16.45 4.50 34.22
C SER A 468 16.73 4.03 32.79
N GLY A 469 16.25 4.76 31.78
CA GLY A 469 16.25 4.34 30.38
C GLY A 469 15.02 3.54 29.98
N ALA A 470 14.99 3.07 28.74
CA ALA A 470 13.83 2.45 28.13
C ALA A 470 13.82 0.91 28.20
N TYR A 471 12.67 0.32 28.53
CA TYR A 471 12.39 -1.11 28.49
C TYR A 471 11.28 -1.42 27.49
N ARG A 472 11.68 -1.85 26.28
CA ARG A 472 10.79 -1.98 25.11
C ARG A 472 11.14 -3.24 24.31
N LEU A 473 10.33 -3.54 23.30
CA LEU A 473 10.72 -4.45 22.21
C LEU A 473 12.04 -4.01 21.56
N GLN A 474 12.83 -4.98 21.10
CA GLN A 474 14.18 -4.76 20.55
C GLN A 474 14.15 -3.85 19.31
N GLU A 475 13.14 -3.99 18.47
CA GLU A 475 12.93 -3.18 17.26
C GLU A 475 12.66 -1.71 17.62
N ALA A 476 12.00 -1.46 18.75
CA ALA A 476 11.65 -0.14 19.25
C ALA A 476 12.79 0.53 20.06
N MET A 477 13.82 -0.21 20.45
CA MET A 477 15.00 0.36 21.12
C MET A 477 15.81 1.28 20.20
N ARG A 478 15.66 1.14 18.88
CA ARG A 478 16.28 2.04 17.88
C ARG A 478 15.62 3.42 17.81
N MET A 479 14.45 3.58 18.41
CA MET A 479 13.73 4.85 18.39
C MET A 479 14.14 5.72 19.59
N PRO A 480 14.62 6.96 19.36
CA PRO A 480 14.98 7.85 20.45
C PRO A 480 13.76 8.17 21.31
N ILE A 481 13.99 8.36 22.62
CA ILE A 481 12.99 9.04 23.47
C ILE A 481 12.85 10.45 22.89
N THR A 482 11.64 10.78 22.41
CA THR A 482 11.46 12.04 21.68
C THR A 482 11.44 13.23 22.64
N SER A 483 12.18 14.28 22.29
CA SER A 483 12.27 15.53 23.06
C SER A 483 11.08 16.46 22.85
N VAL A 484 10.12 16.11 21.97
CA VAL A 484 8.87 16.90 21.82
C VAL A 484 7.91 16.75 23.01
N HIS A 485 8.19 15.79 23.90
CA HIS A 485 7.50 15.62 25.17
C HIS A 485 8.28 16.31 26.29
N GLU A 486 7.56 16.94 27.22
CA GLU A 486 8.14 17.54 28.42
C GLU A 486 7.79 16.69 29.63
N TYR A 487 8.65 15.72 29.93
CA TYR A 487 8.45 14.78 31.03
C TYR A 487 8.45 15.44 32.42
N THR A 488 9.10 16.60 32.57
CA THR A 488 9.16 17.34 33.83
C THR A 488 7.79 17.83 34.28
N THR A 489 7.00 18.41 33.37
CA THR A 489 5.66 18.93 33.67
C THR A 489 4.68 17.77 33.94
N GLU A 490 4.79 16.67 33.19
CA GLU A 490 4.04 15.44 33.45
C GLU A 490 4.37 14.88 34.84
N LYS A 491 5.66 14.83 35.21
CA LYS A 491 6.12 14.38 36.52
C LYS A 491 5.57 15.25 37.65
N ALA A 492 5.63 16.57 37.51
CA ALA A 492 5.09 17.48 38.52
C ALA A 492 3.58 17.24 38.76
N TRP A 493 2.80 17.09 37.68
CA TRP A 493 1.37 16.82 37.75
C TRP A 493 1.06 15.49 38.46
N VAL A 494 1.86 14.45 38.20
CA VAL A 494 1.73 13.13 38.84
C VAL A 494 2.02 13.23 40.33
N MET A 495 3.14 13.87 40.69
CA MET A 495 3.59 13.94 42.08
C MET A 495 2.66 14.79 42.95
N GLU A 496 2.00 15.79 42.39
CA GLU A 496 0.96 16.58 43.08
C GLU A 496 -0.25 15.72 43.51
N ARG A 497 -0.54 14.64 42.77
CA ARG A 497 -1.69 13.75 43.01
C ARG A 497 -1.32 12.46 43.72
N ALA A 498 -0.03 12.23 43.99
CA ALA A 498 0.42 11.00 44.61
C ALA A 498 0.01 10.94 46.09
N GLN A 499 -0.70 9.88 46.49
CA GLN A 499 -0.99 9.57 47.89
C GLN A 499 0.14 8.79 48.56
N SER A 500 0.82 7.94 47.79
CA SER A 500 2.02 7.25 48.25
C SER A 500 2.98 6.99 47.09
N VAL A 501 4.28 6.98 47.43
CA VAL A 501 5.36 6.75 46.46
C VAL A 501 6.38 5.81 47.08
N ASN A 502 6.73 4.76 46.35
CA ASN A 502 7.89 3.93 46.62
C ASN A 502 8.70 3.71 45.33
N ASP A 503 9.80 2.97 45.43
CA ASP A 503 10.75 2.76 44.32
C ASP A 503 10.14 2.21 43.04
N THR A 504 8.99 1.53 43.13
CA THR A 504 8.35 0.84 41.98
C THR A 504 6.94 1.33 41.67
N ARG A 505 6.26 1.97 42.62
CA ARG A 505 4.83 2.31 42.55
C ARG A 505 4.60 3.73 43.03
N ILE A 506 3.86 4.48 42.22
CA ILE A 506 3.21 5.73 42.61
C ILE A 506 1.71 5.44 42.67
N SER A 507 1.11 5.58 43.85
CA SER A 507 -0.34 5.39 44.04
C SER A 507 -1.03 6.74 44.06
N LEU A 508 -2.07 6.91 43.25
CA LEU A 508 -2.84 8.16 43.19
C LEU A 508 -4.13 8.10 44.03
N ARG A 509 -4.64 6.89 44.27
CA ARG A 509 -5.75 6.56 45.18
C ARG A 509 -5.88 5.06 45.33
#